data_AF-A0A2V9M073-F1
#
_entry.id   AF-A0A2V9M073-F1
#
_cell.length_a   1.000
_cell.length_b   1.000
_cell.length_c   1.000
_cell.angle_alpha   90.00
_cell.angle_beta   90.00
_cell.angle_gamma   90.00
#
_symmetry.space_group_name_H-M   'P 1'
#
loop_
_entity.id
_entity.type
_entity.pdbx_description
1 polymer ?
#
loop_
_entity_poly.entity_id
_entity_poly.type
_entity_poly.pdbx_seq_one_letter_code
_entity_poly.pdbx_strand_id
1 'polypeptide(L)'
;MPLFLGASRPEPRSAASGSRRPWLLFGHRGASGEAPENTFAAFELALKQGADGIEFDVHLSSDGVPVVIHDARLERTTNGTGLVGAHSLPALRRLDAGSRFNRRFPARARAQYAGERIPTLDETLEFSRGPSRPFCARGG
;
A
#
# COMPACT_ATOMS: atom_id res chain seq x y z
N MET A 1 -33.33 -40.96 -7.70
CA MET A 1 -33.26 -40.09 -6.52
C MET A 1 -31.89 -40.23 -5.87
N PRO A 2 -30.95 -39.29 -6.05
CA PRO A 2 -29.92 -39.05 -5.06
C PRO A 2 -30.08 -37.65 -4.47
N LEU A 3 -30.37 -37.58 -3.18
CA LEU A 3 -30.29 -36.33 -2.41
C LEU A 3 -28.80 -35.99 -2.23
N PHE A 4 -28.38 -34.85 -2.78
CA PHE A 4 -27.10 -34.23 -2.46
C PHE A 4 -27.14 -33.70 -1.03
N LEU A 5 -26.21 -34.19 -0.20
CA LEU A 5 -25.95 -33.70 1.15
C LEU A 5 -25.33 -32.30 1.04
N GLY A 6 -26.09 -31.27 1.42
CA GLY A 6 -25.63 -29.89 1.45
C GLY A 6 -24.51 -29.71 2.46
N ALA A 7 -23.30 -29.39 1.98
CA ALA A 7 -22.22 -28.94 2.83
C ALA A 7 -22.57 -27.55 3.40
N SER A 8 -22.72 -27.49 4.71
CA SER A 8 -22.97 -26.27 5.48
C SER A 8 -21.87 -25.24 5.23
N ARG A 9 -22.28 -24.00 4.94
CA ARG A 9 -21.37 -22.85 4.82
C ARG A 9 -20.63 -22.65 6.16
N PRO A 10 -19.31 -22.41 6.16
CA PRO A 10 -18.63 -22.03 7.39
C PRO A 10 -19.09 -20.62 7.80
N GLU A 11 -19.60 -20.50 9.03
CA GLU A 11 -19.89 -19.23 9.68
C GLU A 11 -18.62 -18.34 9.74
N PRO A 12 -18.74 -17.01 9.56
CA PRO A 12 -17.60 -16.12 9.74
C PRO A 12 -17.11 -16.21 11.19
N ARG A 13 -15.83 -16.57 11.37
CA ARG A 13 -15.19 -16.55 12.69
C ARG A 13 -15.31 -15.13 13.26
N SER A 14 -15.90 -15.05 14.45
CA SER A 14 -15.98 -13.84 15.27
C SER A 14 -14.63 -13.12 15.30
N ALA A 15 -14.64 -11.85 14.90
CA ALA A 15 -13.47 -10.98 14.98
C ALA A 15 -12.98 -10.96 16.44
N ALA A 16 -11.70 -11.29 16.64
CA ALA A 16 -11.10 -11.39 17.94
C ALA A 16 -11.35 -10.12 18.78
N SER A 17 -11.78 -10.33 20.03
CA SER A 17 -12.00 -9.31 21.04
C SER A 17 -10.67 -8.66 21.47
N GLY A 18 -10.19 -7.67 20.71
CA GLY A 18 -9.14 -6.76 21.15
C GLY A 18 -9.76 -5.58 21.90
N SER A 19 -9.33 -5.32 23.14
CA SER A 19 -9.67 -4.11 23.90
C SER A 19 -9.48 -2.87 23.03
N ARG A 20 -10.59 -2.23 22.60
CA ARG A 20 -10.53 -1.01 21.78
C ARG A 20 -10.11 0.15 22.69
N ARG A 21 -8.84 0.50 22.64
CA ARG A 21 -8.33 1.81 23.07
C ARG A 21 -9.24 2.93 22.54
N PRO A 22 -9.48 4.02 23.30
CA PRO A 22 -10.48 5.03 22.93
C PRO A 22 -10.01 5.99 21.81
N TRP A 23 -8.85 5.73 21.22
CA TRP A 23 -8.25 6.46 20.11
C TRP A 23 -7.88 5.49 18.97
N LEU A 24 -7.95 5.99 17.75
CA LEU A 24 -7.48 5.30 16.55
C LEU A 24 -6.04 5.72 16.23
N LEU A 25 -5.19 4.76 15.93
CA LEU A 25 -3.82 4.95 15.48
C LEU A 25 -3.75 4.81 13.96
N PHE A 26 -3.50 5.91 13.26
CA PHE A 26 -3.31 5.90 11.80
C PHE A 26 -1.84 6.05 11.44
N GLY A 27 -1.35 5.19 10.55
CA GLY A 27 -0.03 5.35 9.94
C GLY A 27 -0.04 6.48 8.92
N HIS A 28 0.49 7.66 9.28
CA HIS A 28 0.61 8.82 8.40
C HIS A 28 1.56 8.52 7.23
N ARG A 29 0.99 8.37 6.03
CA ARG A 29 1.62 7.86 4.80
C ARG A 29 2.19 6.46 4.96
N GLY A 30 1.51 5.63 5.77
CA GLY A 30 2.05 4.38 6.31
C GLY A 30 2.98 4.60 7.49
N ALA A 31 3.93 3.68 7.71
CA ALA A 31 4.99 3.85 8.71
C ALA A 31 6.11 4.72 8.14
N SER A 32 5.79 5.96 7.72
CA SER A 32 6.71 6.85 6.98
C SER A 32 7.98 7.24 7.74
N GLY A 33 7.98 7.08 9.06
CA GLY A 33 9.21 7.19 9.85
C GLY A 33 10.19 6.04 9.59
N GLU A 34 9.72 4.84 9.25
CA GLU A 34 10.53 3.62 9.20
C GLU A 34 10.63 2.98 7.81
N ALA A 35 9.75 3.35 6.89
CA ALA A 35 9.69 2.87 5.52
C ALA A 35 9.37 4.03 4.56
N PRO A 36 9.68 3.90 3.25
CA PRO A 36 9.39 4.94 2.27
C PRO A 36 7.89 5.27 2.23
N GLU A 37 7.55 6.54 2.50
CA GLU A 37 6.16 7.01 2.58
C GLU A 37 5.34 6.67 1.32
N ASN A 38 4.03 6.45 1.48
CA ASN A 38 3.10 6.22 0.36
C ASN A 38 3.51 5.02 -0.54
N THR A 39 4.07 3.96 0.06
CA THR A 39 4.40 2.68 -0.60
C THR A 39 3.78 1.50 0.14
N PHE A 40 3.69 0.34 -0.53
CA PHE A 40 3.18 -0.86 0.14
C PHE A 40 4.08 -1.33 1.29
N ALA A 41 5.40 -1.17 1.19
CA ALA A 41 6.29 -1.43 2.32
C ALA A 41 5.94 -0.61 3.56
N ALA A 42 5.62 0.68 3.41
CA ALA A 42 5.20 1.51 4.54
C ALA A 42 3.82 1.14 5.08
N PHE A 43 2.90 0.77 4.20
CA PHE A 43 1.55 0.34 4.57
C PHE A 43 1.57 -0.98 5.35
N GLU A 44 2.29 -1.98 4.84
CA GLU A 44 2.48 -3.25 5.53
C GLU A 44 3.14 -3.07 6.89
N LEU A 45 4.16 -2.21 6.98
CA LEU A 45 4.86 -1.98 8.24
C LEU A 45 3.94 -1.30 9.26
N ALA A 46 3.14 -0.31 8.86
CA ALA A 46 2.17 0.32 9.76
C ALA A 46 1.19 -0.69 10.37
N LEU A 47 0.63 -1.58 9.54
CA LEU A 47 -0.27 -2.63 10.01
C LEU A 47 0.44 -3.63 10.92
N LYS A 48 1.68 -4.04 10.58
CA LYS A 48 2.52 -4.91 11.42
C LYS A 48 2.84 -4.28 12.78
N GLN A 49 2.93 -2.94 12.84
CA GLN A 49 3.13 -2.18 14.08
C GLN A 49 1.84 -1.90 14.86
N GLY A 50 0.70 -2.40 14.38
CA GLY A 50 -0.58 -2.30 15.07
C GLY A 50 -1.31 -0.97 14.85
N ALA A 51 -1.10 -0.31 13.70
CA ALA A 51 -1.97 0.77 13.27
C ALA A 51 -3.39 0.24 12.99
N ASP A 52 -4.40 1.00 13.40
CA ASP A 52 -5.82 0.71 13.15
C ASP A 52 -6.21 1.07 11.70
N GLY A 53 -5.43 1.92 11.03
CA GLY A 53 -5.60 2.29 9.64
C GLY A 53 -4.36 2.94 9.04
N ILE A 54 -4.41 3.20 7.74
CA ILE A 54 -3.34 3.86 6.98
C ILE A 54 -3.90 5.16 6.41
N GLU A 55 -3.13 6.24 6.54
CA GLU A 55 -3.38 7.49 5.85
C GLU A 55 -2.41 7.59 4.66
N PHE A 56 -2.86 8.23 3.57
CA PHE A 56 -2.08 8.43 2.36
C PHE A 56 -2.65 9.60 1.55
N ASP A 57 -1.82 10.14 0.65
CA ASP A 57 -2.12 11.30 -0.19
C ASP A 57 -2.34 10.90 -1.65
N VAL A 58 -3.14 11.65 -2.40
CA VAL A 58 -3.47 11.34 -3.80
C VAL A 58 -3.23 12.53 -4.73
N HIS A 59 -2.63 12.26 -5.89
CA HIS A 59 -2.59 13.17 -7.05
C HIS A 59 -3.10 12.46 -8.30
N LEU A 60 -3.40 13.22 -9.35
CA LEU A 60 -3.83 12.67 -10.64
C LEU A 60 -2.64 12.60 -11.61
N SER A 61 -2.49 11.49 -12.32
CA SER A 61 -1.58 11.39 -13.48
C SER A 61 -2.13 12.14 -14.69
N SER A 62 -1.31 12.32 -15.73
CA SER A 62 -1.72 13.02 -16.96
C SER A 62 -2.82 12.29 -17.74
N ASP A 63 -2.93 10.98 -17.56
CA ASP A 63 -3.94 10.10 -18.14
C ASP A 63 -5.13 9.84 -17.20
N GLY A 64 -5.28 10.65 -16.13
CA GLY A 64 -6.48 10.66 -15.30
C GLY A 64 -6.54 9.54 -14.25
N VAL A 65 -5.42 8.88 -13.95
CA VAL A 65 -5.36 7.82 -12.94
C VAL A 65 -4.93 8.40 -11.59
N PRO A 66 -5.70 8.23 -10.51
CA PRO A 66 -5.29 8.64 -9.17
C PRO A 66 -4.13 7.78 -8.65
N VAL A 67 -3.03 8.43 -8.27
CA VAL A 67 -1.79 7.82 -7.77
C VAL A 67 -1.48 8.31 -6.36
N VAL A 68 -0.83 7.46 -5.57
CA VAL A 68 -0.59 7.69 -4.15
C VAL A 68 0.80 8.30 -3.93
N ILE A 69 0.84 9.60 -3.68
CA ILE A 69 2.06 10.41 -3.50
C ILE A 69 1.66 11.74 -2.85
N HIS A 70 2.51 12.33 -2.01
CA HIS A 70 2.17 13.57 -1.28
C HIS A 70 2.42 14.84 -2.10
N ASP A 71 3.63 15.00 -2.63
CA ASP A 71 4.02 16.21 -3.31
C ASP A 71 3.44 16.20 -4.73
N ALA A 72 3.06 17.38 -5.24
CA ALA A 72 2.74 17.54 -6.66
C ALA A 72 3.97 17.30 -7.56
N ARG A 73 5.17 17.23 -6.98
CA ARG A 73 6.48 17.13 -7.63
C ARG A 73 7.19 15.83 -7.24
N LEU A 74 7.84 15.18 -8.21
CA LEU A 74 8.39 13.83 -8.06
C LEU A 74 9.71 13.75 -7.27
N GLU A 75 10.45 14.86 -7.15
CA GLU A 75 11.87 14.83 -6.81
C GLU A 75 12.18 14.40 -5.37
N ARG A 76 11.28 14.68 -4.42
CA ARG A 76 11.55 14.41 -3.00
C ARG A 76 11.60 12.92 -2.71
N THR A 77 10.69 12.15 -3.30
CA THR A 77 10.49 10.73 -2.96
C THR A 77 10.89 9.78 -4.07
N THR A 78 11.05 10.24 -5.33
CA THR A 78 11.27 9.35 -6.47
C THR A 78 12.51 9.71 -7.29
N ASN A 79 13.06 8.78 -8.07
CA ASN A 79 14.14 9.09 -9.03
C ASN A 79 13.68 9.93 -10.26
N GLY A 80 12.40 10.33 -10.34
CA GLY A 80 11.87 11.19 -11.41
C GLY A 80 11.95 12.68 -11.11
N THR A 81 11.51 13.48 -12.09
CA THR A 81 11.46 14.96 -12.01
C THR A 81 10.18 15.51 -12.66
N GLY A 82 9.76 16.69 -12.23
CA GLY A 82 8.58 17.37 -12.74
C GLY A 82 7.30 17.11 -11.94
N LEU A 83 6.18 17.63 -12.45
CA LEU A 83 4.87 17.50 -11.83
C LEU A 83 4.30 16.11 -12.06
N VAL A 84 3.68 15.51 -11.04
CA VAL A 84 2.99 14.21 -11.13
C VAL A 84 1.97 14.21 -12.28
N GLY A 85 1.14 15.25 -12.35
CA GLY A 85 0.12 15.42 -13.40
C GLY A 85 0.66 15.66 -14.81
N ALA A 86 1.98 15.77 -15.00
CA ALA A 86 2.61 15.85 -16.32
C ALA A 86 3.04 14.46 -16.86
N HIS A 87 2.91 13.40 -16.06
CA HIS A 87 3.33 12.04 -16.43
C HIS A 87 2.14 11.08 -16.45
N SER A 88 2.14 10.15 -17.40
CA SER A 88 1.16 9.07 -17.45
C SER A 88 1.43 8.01 -16.39
N LEU A 89 0.42 7.22 -16.01
CA LEU A 89 0.60 6.12 -15.06
C LEU A 89 1.75 5.17 -15.46
N PRO A 90 1.85 4.70 -16.73
CA PRO A 90 2.96 3.84 -17.12
C PRO A 90 4.35 4.48 -16.93
N ALA A 91 4.45 5.81 -17.05
CA ALA A 91 5.70 6.53 -16.79
C ALA A 91 5.99 6.60 -15.29
N LEU A 92 4.99 6.96 -14.48
CA LEU A 92 5.09 7.02 -13.02
C LEU A 92 5.47 5.66 -12.42
N ARG A 93 4.97 4.55 -12.97
CA ARG A 93 5.26 3.17 -12.52
C ARG A 93 6.69 2.70 -12.72
N ARG A 94 7.45 3.36 -13.59
CA ARG A 94 8.87 3.05 -13.81
C ARG A 94 9.79 3.72 -12.79
N LEU A 95 9.25 4.65 -12.00
CA LEU A 95 10.01 5.38 -11.00
C LEU A 95 10.23 4.53 -9.75
N ASP A 96 11.38 4.72 -9.12
CA ASP A 96 11.73 4.17 -7.83
C ASP A 96 11.38 5.19 -6.75
N ALA A 97 10.38 4.85 -5.93
CA ALA A 97 9.85 5.64 -4.83
C ALA A 97 10.45 5.29 -3.45
N GLY A 98 11.43 4.37 -3.38
CA GLY A 98 11.96 3.88 -2.10
C GLY A 98 13.46 4.06 -1.89
N SER A 99 14.27 4.06 -2.95
CA SER A 99 15.72 4.22 -2.83
C SER A 99 16.14 5.56 -2.21
N ARG A 100 15.33 6.62 -2.35
CA ARG A 100 15.59 7.90 -1.68
C ARG A 100 15.49 7.80 -0.17
N PHE A 101 14.52 7.04 0.34
CA PHE A 101 14.38 6.80 1.78
C PHE A 101 15.63 6.14 2.34
N ASN A 102 16.13 5.08 1.68
CA ASN A 102 17.36 4.40 2.07
C ASN A 102 18.57 5.35 2.16
N ARG A 103 18.72 6.26 1.20
CA ARG A 103 19.79 7.27 1.23
C ARG A 103 19.59 8.31 2.33
N ARG A 104 18.35 8.73 2.58
CA ARG A 104 18.03 9.77 3.56
C ARG A 104 18.10 9.26 4.99
N PHE A 105 17.77 7.99 5.23
CA PHE A 105 17.74 7.36 6.55
C PHE A 105 18.52 6.04 6.58
N PRO A 106 19.87 6.07 6.52
CA PRO A 106 20.69 4.86 6.42
C PRO A 106 20.46 3.85 7.55
N ALA A 107 20.18 4.32 8.77
CA ALA A 107 19.90 3.45 9.93
C ALA A 107 18.59 2.67 9.83
N ARG A 108 17.65 3.13 8.97
CA ARG A 108 16.35 2.49 8.72
C ARG A 108 16.29 1.84 7.34
N ALA A 109 17.38 1.90 6.58
CA ALA A 109 17.42 1.40 5.22
C ALA A 109 17.24 -0.11 5.17
N ARG A 110 16.48 -0.58 4.18
CA ARG A 110 16.30 -2.00 3.86
C ARG A 110 16.49 -2.20 2.37
N ALA A 111 17.15 -3.28 1.98
CA ALA A 111 17.35 -3.63 0.57
C ALA A 111 16.02 -3.72 -0.18
N GLN A 112 14.99 -4.27 0.47
CA GLN A 112 13.64 -4.42 -0.08
C GLN A 112 12.91 -3.10 -0.40
N TYR A 113 13.35 -1.97 0.17
CA TYR A 113 12.74 -0.67 -0.14
C TYR A 113 13.20 -0.14 -1.50
N ALA A 114 14.33 -0.60 -2.04
CA ALA A 114 14.78 -0.18 -3.35
C ALA A 114 13.82 -0.69 -4.44
N GLY A 115 13.37 0.19 -5.33
CA GLY A 115 12.46 -0.17 -6.42
C GLY A 115 10.97 -0.24 -6.03
N GLU A 116 10.60 0.17 -4.82
CA GLU A 116 9.20 0.44 -4.49
C GLU A 116 8.58 1.37 -5.53
N ARG A 117 7.32 1.11 -5.91
CA ARG A 117 6.62 1.85 -6.96
C ARG A 117 5.60 2.80 -6.35
N ILE A 118 5.28 3.87 -7.08
CA ILE A 118 4.12 4.72 -6.76
C ILE A 118 2.84 3.86 -6.93
N PRO A 119 2.04 3.63 -5.87
CA PRO A 119 0.78 2.89 -5.98
C PRO A 119 -0.30 3.70 -6.71
N THR A 120 -1.32 3.01 -7.25
CA THR A 120 -2.58 3.67 -7.60
C THR A 120 -3.51 3.69 -6.40
N LEU A 121 -4.51 4.57 -6.43
CA LEU A 121 -5.57 4.55 -5.44
C LEU A 121 -6.30 3.20 -5.45
N ASP A 122 -6.57 2.63 -6.64
CA ASP A 122 -7.27 1.36 -6.77
C ASP A 122 -6.52 0.19 -6.11
N GLU A 123 -5.22 0.05 -6.37
CA GLU A 123 -4.40 -0.96 -5.69
C GLU A 123 -4.32 -0.74 -4.18
N THR A 124 -4.32 0.52 -3.74
CA THR A 124 -4.27 0.86 -2.30
C THR A 124 -5.59 0.50 -1.61
N LEU A 125 -6.71 0.71 -2.29
CA LEU A 125 -8.03 0.27 -1.81
C LEU A 125 -8.16 -1.25 -1.83
N GLU A 126 -7.62 -1.92 -2.85
CA GLU A 126 -7.57 -3.38 -2.89
C GLU A 126 -6.74 -3.94 -1.72
N PHE A 127 -5.56 -3.37 -1.46
CA PHE A 127 -4.71 -3.70 -0.32
C PHE A 127 -5.46 -3.56 1.02
N SER A 128 -6.25 -2.50 1.19
CA SER A 128 -6.99 -2.25 2.44
C SER A 128 -8.14 -3.23 2.73
N ARG A 129 -8.60 -3.99 1.72
CA ARG A 129 -9.68 -4.97 1.90
C ARG A 129 -9.22 -6.23 2.66
N GLY A 130 -7.93 -6.36 2.94
CA GLY A 130 -7.34 -7.56 3.51
C GLY A 130 -7.33 -8.72 2.52
N PRO A 131 -6.82 -9.91 2.88
CA PRO A 131 -6.69 -11.01 1.94
C PRO A 131 -8.05 -11.50 1.44
N SER A 132 -8.36 -11.23 0.16
CA SER A 132 -9.05 -12.22 -0.66
C SER A 132 -8.09 -13.39 -0.87
N ARG A 133 -8.53 -14.63 -0.61
CA ARG A 133 -7.70 -15.83 -0.83
C ARG A 133 -7.24 -15.84 -2.30
N PRO A 134 -6.00 -16.27 -2.58
CA PRO A 134 -5.16 -15.66 -3.61
C PRO A 134 -5.64 -15.96 -5.03
N PHE A 135 -5.48 -14.96 -5.90
CA PHE A 135 -5.05 -15.18 -7.28
C PHE A 135 -3.61 -15.72 -7.23
N CYS A 136 -3.49 -17.01 -6.90
CA CYS A 136 -2.29 -17.79 -7.17
C CYS A 136 -2.58 -18.60 -8.43
N ALA A 137 -1.87 -18.27 -9.50
CA ALA A 137 -1.83 -19.07 -10.71
C ALA A 137 -1.46 -20.52 -10.34
N ARG A 138 -2.43 -21.43 -10.41
CA ARG A 138 -2.14 -22.82 -10.73
C ARG A 138 -2.23 -22.96 -12.24
N GLY A 139 -1.10 -22.72 -12.89
CA GLY A 139 -0.75 -23.48 -14.08
C GLY A 139 -0.30 -24.88 -13.63
N GLY A 140 -0.77 -25.91 -14.34
CA GLY A 140 -0.49 -27.33 -14.05
C GLY A 140 -1.76 -28.09 -13.69
#